data_AF-A0AAD4C5G0-F1
#
_entry.id   AF-A0AAD4C5G0-F1
#
_cell.length_a   1.000
_cell.length_b   1.000
_cell.length_c   1.000
_cell.angle_alpha   90.00
_cell.angle_beta   90.00
_cell.angle_gamma   90.00
#
_symmetry.space_group_name_H-M   'P 1'
#
loop_
_entity.id
_entity.type
_entity.pdbx_description
1 polymer ?
#
loop_
_entity_poly.entity_id
_entity_poly.type
_entity_poly.pdbx_seq_one_letter_code
_entity_poly.pdbx_strand_id
1 'polypeptide(L)'
;MSDSTTLSLCQLPPEVLHVIFYYLDIPDILRLRRVSRYLNGISHSRQVWTNAYRTAEFVHPPGPFLWQSACDLETTLVCGFRVDRNLRNGSGPAQTEKPALKMREIRCKNFYGGVNLVFGRFLLIGFRNEICCYDLNIEVLDSNRDSIIIYRSPGQQLGEFRCVSSFDVEGRPFACAVLLHLKGTAGRRRDLTPQFSIYLLHVGEQSGVTLDLLHQFVSLTMLTDSINLGPV
;
A
#
# COMPACT_ATOMS: atom_id res chain seq x y z
N MET A 1 33.60 9.99 51.48
CA MET A 1 32.99 10.48 50.24
C MET A 1 33.02 9.32 49.26
N SER A 2 31.87 8.67 49.05
CA SER A 2 31.72 7.56 48.12
C SER A 2 31.51 8.13 46.73
N ASP A 3 32.47 7.92 45.83
CA ASP A 3 32.36 8.30 44.42
C ASP A 3 31.18 7.54 43.79
N SER A 4 30.08 8.24 43.52
CA SER A 4 29.01 7.71 42.69
C SER A 4 29.52 7.59 41.26
N THR A 5 29.88 6.37 40.86
CA THR A 5 30.23 6.04 39.48
C THR A 5 28.99 6.19 38.59
N THR A 6 28.93 7.29 37.85
CA THR A 6 27.91 7.48 36.82
C THR A 6 28.24 6.57 35.64
N LEU A 7 27.47 5.50 35.45
CA LEU A 7 27.60 4.62 34.30
C LEU A 7 27.06 5.33 33.05
N SER A 8 27.91 5.50 32.03
CA SER A 8 27.49 6.07 30.75
C SER A 8 26.86 5.01 29.88
N LEU A 9 25.75 5.34 29.22
CA LEU A 9 25.09 4.49 28.22
C LEU A 9 26.06 4.02 27.12
N CYS A 10 27.06 4.84 26.76
CA CYS A 10 28.04 4.50 25.73
C CYS A 10 29.08 3.46 26.18
N GLN A 11 29.10 3.08 27.46
CA GLN A 11 29.98 2.03 28.00
C GLN A 11 29.30 0.67 28.05
N LEU A 12 27.99 0.60 27.75
CA LEU A 12 27.25 -0.64 27.72
C LEU A 12 27.63 -1.47 26.48
N PRO A 13 27.65 -2.82 26.60
CA PRO A 13 27.81 -3.69 25.44
C PRO A 13 26.72 -3.45 24.39
N PRO A 14 27.03 -3.64 23.08
CA PRO A 14 26.05 -3.47 22.01
C PRO A 14 24.77 -4.26 22.22
N GLU A 15 24.84 -5.46 22.77
CA GLU A 15 23.70 -6.36 23.00
C GLU A 15 22.71 -5.75 23.99
N VAL A 16 23.22 -5.16 25.07
CA VAL A 16 22.40 -4.46 26.07
C VAL A 16 21.75 -3.23 25.45
N LEU A 17 22.47 -2.50 24.60
CA LEU A 17 21.89 -1.39 23.86
C LEU A 17 20.76 -1.84 22.94
N HIS A 18 20.92 -2.94 22.20
CA HIS A 18 19.82 -3.47 21.38
C HIS A 18 18.58 -3.82 22.21
N VAL A 19 18.76 -4.36 23.42
CA VAL A 19 17.64 -4.58 24.36
C VAL A 19 17.02 -3.26 24.82
N ILE A 20 17.81 -2.21 25.06
CA ILE A 20 17.24 -0.89 25.38
C ILE A 20 16.44 -0.37 24.20
N PHE A 21 17.00 -0.37 22.98
CA PHE A 21 16.32 0.05 21.75
C PHE A 21 15.05 -0.77 21.46
N TYR A 22 14.97 -2.02 21.93
CA TYR A 22 13.77 -2.85 21.80
C TYR A 22 12.53 -2.21 22.46
N TYR A 23 12.72 -1.51 23.57
CA TYR A 23 11.64 -0.90 24.36
C TYR A 23 11.37 0.57 24.01
N LEU A 24 12.09 1.13 23.04
CA LEU A 24 11.91 2.53 22.64
C LEU A 24 10.89 2.68 21.52
N ASP A 25 10.15 3.77 21.58
CA ASP A 25 9.33 4.20 20.45
C ASP A 25 10.19 4.88 19.36
N ILE A 26 9.60 5.08 18.18
CA ILE A 26 10.32 5.67 17.03
C ILE A 26 10.89 7.07 17.37
N PRO A 27 10.14 8.00 18.01
CA PRO A 27 10.70 9.26 18.47
C PRO A 27 11.93 9.13 19.37
N ASP A 28 11.92 8.21 20.32
CA ASP A 28 13.00 8.05 21.30
C ASP A 28 14.24 7.43 20.67
N ILE A 29 14.07 6.48 19.75
CA ILE A 29 15.17 5.96 18.90
C ILE A 29 15.84 7.12 18.16
N LEU A 30 15.06 7.99 17.51
CA LEU A 30 15.57 9.14 16.75
C LEU A 30 16.22 10.20 17.65
N ARG A 31 15.74 10.38 18.88
CA ARG A 31 16.36 11.27 19.87
C ARG A 31 17.70 10.73 20.35
N LEU A 32 17.76 9.46 20.76
CA LEU A 32 19.00 8.83 21.23
C LEU A 32 20.09 8.81 20.16
N ARG A 33 19.72 8.62 18.88
CA ARG A 33 20.64 8.70 17.74
C ARG A 33 21.45 10.01 17.71
N ARG A 34 20.88 11.11 18.21
CA ARG A 34 21.51 12.45 18.18
C ARG A 34 22.45 12.69 19.36
N VAL A 35 22.42 11.82 20.38
CA VAL A 35 23.17 12.01 21.63
C VAL A 35 24.66 11.68 21.46
N SER A 36 24.99 10.60 20.75
CA SER A 36 26.40 10.20 20.52
C SER A 36 26.58 9.48 19.19
N ARG A 37 27.81 9.51 18.66
CA ARG A 37 28.17 8.76 17.43
C ARG A 37 28.03 7.24 17.60
N TYR A 38 28.24 6.74 18.81
CA TYR A 38 28.12 5.33 19.10
C TYR A 38 26.66 4.87 19.06
N LEU A 39 25.76 5.59 19.76
CA LEU A 39 24.32 5.35 19.70
C LEU A 39 23.76 5.60 18.30
N ASN A 40 24.34 6.55 17.55
CA ASN A 40 24.03 6.76 16.15
C ASN A 40 24.28 5.48 15.34
N GLY A 41 25.46 4.86 15.46
CA GLY A 41 25.78 3.60 14.79
C GLY A 41 24.80 2.47 15.13
N ILE A 42 24.52 2.27 16.42
CA ILE A 42 23.58 1.23 16.87
C ILE A 42 22.16 1.46 16.33
N SER A 43 21.69 2.72 16.33
CA SER A 43 20.35 3.07 15.84
C SER A 43 20.14 2.88 14.33
N HIS A 44 21.19 2.59 13.55
CA HIS A 44 21.08 2.23 12.13
C HIS A 44 21.08 0.72 11.92
N SER A 45 21.15 -0.09 12.98
CA SER A 45 21.11 -1.54 12.83
C SER A 45 19.73 -2.00 12.34
N ARG A 46 19.72 -2.94 11.40
CA ARG A 46 18.47 -3.51 10.86
C ARG A 46 17.64 -4.17 11.96
N GLN A 47 18.28 -4.71 12.99
CA GLN A 47 17.60 -5.37 14.10
C GLN A 47 16.75 -4.38 14.90
N VAL A 48 17.25 -3.17 15.18
CA VAL A 48 16.50 -2.10 15.87
C VAL A 48 15.21 -1.79 15.10
N TRP A 49 15.32 -1.54 13.79
CA TRP A 49 14.15 -1.18 12.98
C TRP A 49 13.21 -2.34 12.69
N THR A 50 13.72 -3.57 12.56
CA THR A 50 12.89 -4.78 12.47
C THR A 50 12.05 -4.94 13.72
N ASN A 51 12.63 -4.67 14.89
CA ASN A 51 11.90 -4.75 16.14
C ASN A 51 10.85 -3.66 16.27
N ALA A 52 11.25 -2.40 16.04
CA ALA A 52 10.33 -1.27 16.04
C ALA A 52 9.16 -1.47 15.06
N TYR A 53 9.41 -2.14 13.93
CA TYR A 53 8.36 -2.50 12.98
C TYR A 53 7.33 -3.47 13.56
N ARG A 54 7.80 -4.50 14.27
CA ARG A 54 6.93 -5.54 14.84
C ARG A 54 6.13 -5.04 16.05
N THR A 55 6.65 -4.06 16.77
CA THR A 55 6.01 -3.49 17.96
C THR A 55 5.23 -2.21 17.69
N ALA A 56 5.25 -1.68 16.46
CA ALA A 56 4.51 -0.49 16.10
C ALA A 56 3.00 -0.69 16.22
N GLU A 57 2.32 0.21 16.93
CA GLU A 57 0.86 0.14 17.17
C GLU A 57 0.03 0.88 16.12
N PHE A 58 0.67 1.55 15.16
CA PHE A 58 -0.01 2.30 14.09
C PHE A 58 -0.09 1.48 12.80
N VAL A 59 -0.99 1.90 11.89
CA VAL A 59 -1.14 1.25 10.58
C VAL A 59 0.13 1.45 9.76
N HIS A 60 0.78 0.35 9.40
CA HIS A 60 1.92 0.31 8.49
C HIS A 60 1.73 -0.78 7.44
N PRO A 61 2.49 -0.75 6.32
CA PRO A 61 2.44 -1.80 5.32
C PRO A 61 2.74 -3.20 5.90
N PRO A 62 2.53 -4.28 5.14
CA PRO A 62 3.02 -5.60 5.49
C PRO A 62 4.56 -5.65 5.56
N GLY A 63 5.09 -6.44 6.48
CA GLY A 63 6.52 -6.59 6.72
C GLY A 63 6.84 -6.96 8.17
N PRO A 64 8.10 -6.89 8.60
CA PRO A 64 9.29 -6.53 7.82
C PRO A 64 9.78 -7.70 6.95
N PHE A 65 10.11 -7.46 5.69
CA PHE A 65 10.64 -8.45 4.76
C PHE A 65 12.17 -8.53 4.80
N LEU A 66 12.74 -9.69 4.43
CA LEU A 66 14.20 -9.91 4.49
C LEU A 66 15.01 -8.97 3.57
N TRP A 67 14.46 -8.60 2.41
CA TRP A 67 15.10 -7.71 1.45
C TRP A 67 15.06 -6.23 1.85
N GLN A 68 14.21 -5.85 2.82
CA GLN A 68 14.15 -4.48 3.31
C GLN A 68 15.40 -4.15 4.13
N SER A 69 16.08 -3.07 3.76
CA SER A 69 17.21 -2.54 4.50
C SER A 69 16.74 -1.85 5.80
N ALA A 70 17.69 -1.54 6.69
CA ALA A 70 17.39 -0.72 7.87
C ALA A 70 16.81 0.65 7.50
N CYS A 71 17.30 1.25 6.40
CA CYS A 71 16.85 2.54 5.88
C CYS A 71 15.40 2.48 5.37
N ASP A 72 15.03 1.39 4.68
CA ASP A 72 13.66 1.21 4.16
C ASP A 72 12.66 1.07 5.31
N LEU A 73 13.02 0.27 6.33
CA LEU A 73 12.21 0.07 7.53
C LEU A 73 12.06 1.38 8.31
N GLU A 74 13.17 2.08 8.54
CA GLU A 74 13.16 3.39 9.19
C GLU A 74 12.25 4.37 8.47
N THR A 75 12.46 4.54 7.16
CA THR A 75 11.68 5.48 6.34
C THR A 75 10.19 5.16 6.42
N THR A 76 9.84 3.88 6.30
CA THR A 76 8.45 3.41 6.40
C THR A 76 7.84 3.73 7.76
N LEU A 77 8.55 3.43 8.85
CA LEU A 77 8.06 3.62 10.22
C LEU A 77 7.97 5.09 10.61
N VAL A 78 8.96 5.90 10.25
CA VAL A 78 8.95 7.34 10.51
C VAL A 78 7.80 8.01 9.74
N CYS A 79 7.57 7.62 8.49
CA CYS A 79 6.43 8.11 7.71
C CYS A 79 5.09 7.68 8.32
N GLY A 80 4.93 6.39 8.65
CA GLY A 80 3.71 5.86 9.26
C GLY A 80 3.39 6.53 10.60
N PHE A 81 4.40 6.69 11.46
CA PHE A 81 4.27 7.40 12.73
C PHE A 81 3.83 8.86 12.55
N ARG A 82 4.37 9.58 11.55
CA ARG A 82 3.95 10.96 11.25
C ARG A 82 2.50 11.02 10.79
N VAL A 83 2.06 10.07 9.97
CA VAL A 83 0.67 9.96 9.52
C VAL A 83 -0.26 9.68 10.68
N ASP A 84 0.02 8.66 11.50
CA ASP A 84 -0.77 8.32 12.69
C ASP A 84 -0.86 9.51 13.65
N ARG A 85 0.27 10.17 13.92
CA ARG A 85 0.31 11.37 14.74
C ARG A 85 -0.58 12.49 14.18
N ASN A 86 -0.57 12.72 12.87
CA ASN A 86 -1.39 13.75 12.24
C ASN A 86 -2.88 13.39 12.25
N LEU A 87 -3.22 12.11 12.10
CA LEU A 87 -4.59 11.61 12.15
C LEU A 87 -5.16 11.69 13.57
N ARG A 88 -4.40 11.24 14.57
CA ARG A 88 -4.81 11.27 15.99
C ARG A 88 -4.91 12.69 16.54
N ASN A 89 -3.99 13.57 16.16
CA ASN A 89 -3.95 14.96 16.64
C ASN A 89 -4.75 15.94 15.78
N GLY A 90 -5.75 15.47 15.02
CA GLY A 90 -6.55 16.24 14.05
C GLY A 90 -7.28 17.50 14.56
N SER A 91 -6.98 17.96 15.77
CA SER A 91 -7.57 19.10 16.46
C SER A 91 -6.58 19.94 17.28
N GLY A 92 -5.26 19.75 17.14
CA GLY A 92 -4.29 20.62 17.82
C GLY A 92 -4.33 22.07 17.31
N PRO A 93 -4.22 23.10 18.17
CA PRO A 93 -4.33 24.52 17.78
C PRO A 93 -3.16 25.05 16.90
N ALA A 94 -2.25 24.18 16.47
CA ALA A 94 -1.22 24.52 15.51
C ALA A 94 -1.74 24.39 14.06
N GLN A 95 -2.76 25.17 13.71
CA GLN A 95 -3.07 25.50 12.31
C GLN A 95 -2.48 26.86 11.97
N THR A 96 -1.16 26.94 11.88
CA THR A 96 -0.52 27.96 11.05
C THR A 96 -0.03 27.23 9.83
N GLU A 97 -0.72 27.49 8.71
CA GLU A 97 -0.48 26.89 7.40
C GLU A 97 -0.85 25.41 7.33
N LYS A 98 -2.14 25.13 7.08
CA LYS A 98 -2.49 23.92 6.31
C LYS A 98 -1.54 23.95 5.11
N PRO A 99 -0.61 22.99 4.95
CA PRO A 99 0.03 22.83 3.65
C PRO A 99 -1.14 22.77 2.69
N ALA A 100 -1.13 23.57 1.63
CA ALA A 100 -2.15 23.50 0.60
C ALA A 100 -2.17 22.05 0.14
N LEU A 101 -3.05 21.23 0.74
CA LEU A 101 -3.27 19.86 0.35
C LEU A 101 -3.67 20.03 -1.10
N LYS A 102 -2.78 19.63 -2.01
CA LYS A 102 -3.04 19.65 -3.44
C LYS A 102 -4.16 18.64 -3.64
N MET A 103 -5.38 19.06 -3.39
CA MET A 103 -6.58 18.29 -3.63
C MET A 103 -6.66 18.16 -5.15
N ARG A 104 -6.52 16.93 -5.62
CA ARG A 104 -6.63 16.59 -7.03
C ARG A 104 -8.05 16.11 -7.28
N GLU A 105 -8.76 16.83 -8.14
CA GLU A 105 -10.08 16.42 -8.60
C GLU A 105 -9.93 15.59 -9.88
N ILE A 106 -10.29 14.30 -9.83
CA ILE A 106 -10.35 13.47 -11.03
C ILE A 106 -11.79 13.50 -11.54
N ARG A 107 -12.01 14.19 -12.65
CA ARG A 107 -13.34 14.30 -13.27
C ARG A 107 -13.61 13.11 -14.19
N CYS A 108 -14.38 12.16 -13.69
CA CYS A 108 -14.77 10.97 -14.43
C CYS A 108 -16.18 11.10 -15.01
N LYS A 109 -16.32 11.00 -16.34
CA LYS A 109 -17.62 10.76 -16.99
C LYS A 109 -17.84 9.25 -17.12
N ASN A 110 -19.09 8.77 -17.02
CA ASN A 110 -19.42 7.35 -17.18
C ASN A 110 -18.76 6.41 -16.15
N PHE A 111 -18.58 6.90 -14.92
CA PHE A 111 -18.14 6.08 -13.80
C PHE A 111 -19.13 4.96 -13.53
N TYR A 112 -18.64 3.73 -13.37
CA TYR A 112 -19.47 2.54 -13.22
C TYR A 112 -19.16 1.75 -11.93
N GLY A 113 -18.59 2.41 -10.92
CA GLY A 113 -18.64 1.93 -9.53
C GLY A 113 -17.38 1.26 -8.99
N GLY A 114 -16.37 0.97 -9.81
CA GLY A 114 -15.12 0.37 -9.33
C GLY A 114 -14.04 1.43 -9.08
N VAL A 115 -13.67 1.67 -7.82
CA VAL A 115 -12.45 2.43 -7.45
C VAL A 115 -11.61 1.57 -6.53
N ASN A 116 -10.35 1.34 -6.88
CA ASN A 116 -9.43 0.55 -6.06
C ASN A 116 -8.10 1.29 -5.94
N LEU A 117 -7.58 1.42 -4.72
CA LEU A 117 -6.25 1.95 -4.46
C LEU A 117 -5.26 0.79 -4.34
N VAL A 118 -4.27 0.76 -5.23
CA VAL A 118 -3.27 -0.30 -5.34
C VAL A 118 -1.94 0.23 -4.83
N PHE A 119 -1.41 -0.44 -3.80
CA PHE A 119 -0.15 -0.09 -3.12
C PHE A 119 -0.06 1.37 -2.63
N GLY A 120 -1.18 2.00 -2.32
CA GLY A 120 -1.22 3.38 -1.84
C GLY A 120 -0.77 4.43 -2.88
N ARG A 121 -0.46 4.02 -4.12
CA ARG A 121 0.10 4.87 -5.17
C ARG A 121 -0.77 4.90 -6.42
N PHE A 122 -1.29 3.76 -6.84
CA PHE A 122 -2.01 3.65 -8.09
C PHE A 122 -3.51 3.63 -7.83
N LEU A 123 -4.23 4.63 -8.33
CA LEU A 123 -5.69 4.67 -8.25
C LEU A 123 -6.27 4.07 -9.53
N LEU A 124 -6.95 2.94 -9.40
CA LEU A 124 -7.64 2.28 -10.50
C LEU A 124 -9.11 2.69 -10.51
N ILE A 125 -9.58 3.20 -11.64
CA ILE A 125 -10.97 3.61 -11.83
C ILE A 125 -11.58 2.82 -12.99
N GLY A 126 -12.66 2.11 -12.70
CA GLY A 126 -13.46 1.37 -13.67
C GLY A 126 -14.52 2.26 -14.32
N PHE A 127 -14.45 2.38 -15.63
CA PHE A 127 -15.46 2.98 -16.49
C PHE A 127 -16.27 1.89 -17.18
N ARG A 128 -17.31 2.30 -17.92
CA ARG A 128 -18.21 1.36 -18.63
C ARG A 128 -17.47 0.36 -19.53
N ASN A 129 -16.41 0.80 -20.21
CA ASN A 129 -15.71 0.00 -21.22
C ASN A 129 -14.18 -0.05 -21.00
N GLU A 130 -13.64 0.60 -19.98
CA GLU A 130 -12.21 0.65 -19.75
C GLU A 130 -11.87 0.78 -18.27
N ILE A 131 -10.66 0.39 -17.90
CA ILE A 131 -10.10 0.62 -16.57
C ILE A 131 -8.88 1.50 -16.76
N CYS A 132 -8.86 2.63 -16.06
CA CYS A 132 -7.75 3.57 -16.07
C CYS A 132 -6.97 3.49 -14.75
N CYS A 133 -5.67 3.63 -14.85
CA CYS A 133 -4.74 3.70 -13.73
C CYS A 133 -4.16 5.11 -13.65
N TYR A 134 -4.27 5.74 -12.48
CA TYR A 134 -3.67 7.04 -12.17
C TYR A 134 -2.54 6.83 -11.17
N ASP A 135 -1.34 7.32 -11.49
CA ASP A 135 -0.23 7.36 -10.53
C ASP A 135 -0.35 8.62 -9.66
N LEU A 136 -0.65 8.43 -8.38
CA LEU A 136 -0.86 9.53 -7.43
C LEU A 136 0.45 10.26 -7.07
N ASN A 137 1.61 9.69 -7.39
CA ASN A 137 2.92 10.29 -7.10
C ASN A 137 3.42 11.22 -8.21
N ILE A 138 2.79 11.25 -9.39
CA ILE A 138 3.18 12.17 -10.46
C ILE A 138 2.84 13.60 -10.04
N GLU A 139 3.81 14.50 -9.97
CA GLU A 139 3.60 15.88 -9.48
C GLU A 139 2.83 16.77 -10.46
N VAL A 140 3.01 16.54 -11.76
CA VAL A 140 2.44 17.31 -12.87
C VAL A 140 1.44 16.43 -13.60
N LEU A 141 0.14 16.66 -13.38
CA LEU A 141 -0.89 16.04 -14.20
C LEU A 141 -1.42 17.04 -15.22
N ASP A 142 -1.15 16.81 -16.50
CA ASP A 142 -1.94 17.42 -17.57
C ASP A 142 -3.27 16.67 -17.61
N SER A 143 -4.29 17.30 -17.01
CA SER A 143 -5.68 16.88 -16.72
C SER A 143 -6.45 15.91 -17.65
N ASN A 144 -5.90 15.44 -18.77
CA ASN A 144 -6.48 14.42 -19.65
C ASN A 144 -5.50 13.36 -20.19
N ARG A 145 -4.20 13.37 -19.86
CA ARG A 145 -3.21 12.47 -20.50
C ARG A 145 -2.51 11.48 -19.58
N ASP A 146 -2.62 11.61 -18.27
CA ASP A 146 -1.75 10.83 -17.36
C ASP A 146 -2.41 9.59 -16.76
N SER A 147 -3.64 9.29 -17.18
CA SER A 147 -4.25 8.00 -16.88
C SER A 147 -3.81 6.97 -17.91
N ILE A 148 -3.19 5.88 -17.45
CA ILE A 148 -2.85 4.76 -18.31
C ILE A 148 -4.08 3.87 -18.42
N ILE A 149 -4.57 3.65 -19.63
CA ILE A 149 -5.65 2.68 -19.87
C ILE A 149 -5.02 1.29 -19.78
N ILE A 150 -5.26 0.61 -18.67
CA ILE A 150 -4.70 -0.74 -18.42
C ILE A 150 -5.60 -1.84 -18.97
N TYR A 151 -6.87 -1.53 -19.24
CA TYR A 151 -7.81 -2.47 -19.84
C TYR A 151 -8.86 -1.75 -20.66
N ARG A 152 -9.22 -2.33 -21.82
CA ARG A 152 -10.37 -1.90 -22.63
C ARG A 152 -11.20 -3.13 -23.02
N SER A 153 -12.49 -3.09 -22.71
CA SER A 153 -13.39 -4.18 -23.03
C SER A 153 -13.69 -4.23 -24.53
N PRO A 154 -13.58 -5.39 -25.19
CA PRO A 154 -13.80 -5.54 -26.63
C PRO A 154 -15.30 -5.55 -26.97
N GLY A 155 -15.96 -4.40 -26.79
CA GLY A 155 -17.38 -4.22 -27.11
C GLY A 155 -18.36 -4.76 -26.07
N GLN A 156 -17.88 -5.20 -24.89
CA GLN A 156 -18.72 -5.59 -23.77
C GLN A 156 -18.77 -4.47 -22.72
N GLN A 157 -19.85 -4.42 -21.95
CA GLN A 157 -19.93 -3.51 -20.80
C GLN A 157 -19.32 -4.21 -19.59
N LEU A 158 -18.44 -3.50 -18.90
CA LEU A 158 -17.96 -3.89 -17.59
C LEU A 158 -19.13 -3.84 -16.62
N GLY A 159 -19.40 -4.96 -15.96
CA GLY A 159 -20.43 -5.15 -14.94
C GLY A 159 -19.93 -4.89 -13.52
N GLU A 160 -18.68 -5.26 -13.22
CA GLU A 160 -18.05 -4.97 -11.94
C GLU A 160 -16.53 -5.03 -12.11
N PHE A 161 -15.82 -4.23 -11.31
CA PHE A 161 -14.37 -4.23 -11.25
C PHE A 161 -13.92 -4.19 -9.79
N ARG A 162 -13.15 -5.20 -9.38
CA ARG A 162 -12.45 -5.23 -8.09
C ARG A 162 -10.97 -5.48 -8.30
N CYS A 163 -10.15 -4.85 -7.48
CA CYS A 163 -8.73 -5.10 -7.48
C CYS A 163 -8.24 -5.30 -6.05
N VAL A 164 -7.44 -6.34 -5.85
CA VAL A 164 -6.80 -6.65 -4.57
C VAL A 164 -5.30 -6.62 -4.79
N SER A 165 -4.58 -5.86 -3.97
CA SER A 165 -3.12 -5.80 -3.98
C SER A 165 -2.54 -6.62 -2.83
N SER A 166 -1.45 -7.34 -3.09
CA SER A 166 -0.77 -8.23 -2.15
C SER A 166 0.73 -8.26 -2.44
N PHE A 167 1.46 -9.03 -1.64
CA PHE A 167 2.88 -9.31 -1.82
C PHE A 167 3.08 -10.82 -1.97
N ASP A 168 4.01 -11.23 -2.82
CA ASP A 168 4.38 -12.65 -2.96
C ASP A 168 5.25 -13.13 -1.79
N VAL A 169 5.69 -14.39 -1.82
CA VAL A 169 6.52 -14.98 -0.76
C VAL A 169 7.91 -14.33 -0.66
N GLU A 170 8.37 -13.70 -1.74
CA GLU A 170 9.58 -12.88 -1.77
C GLU A 170 9.31 -11.42 -1.39
N GLY A 171 8.06 -11.03 -1.11
CA GLY A 171 7.65 -9.67 -0.78
C GLY A 171 7.57 -8.74 -1.99
N ARG A 172 7.55 -9.26 -3.23
CA ARG A 172 7.32 -8.45 -4.43
C ARG A 172 5.84 -8.08 -4.53
N PRO A 173 5.51 -6.81 -4.82
CA PRO A 173 4.14 -6.37 -4.94
C PRO A 173 3.47 -6.94 -6.20
N PHE A 174 2.27 -7.50 -6.06
CA PHE A 174 1.39 -7.85 -7.19
C PHE A 174 -0.06 -7.49 -6.88
N ALA A 175 -0.85 -7.15 -7.90
CA ALA A 175 -2.27 -6.94 -7.72
C ALA A 175 -3.09 -7.82 -8.67
N CYS A 176 -4.23 -8.32 -8.22
CA CYS A 176 -5.14 -9.10 -9.04
C CYS A 176 -6.39 -8.26 -9.30
N ALA A 177 -6.77 -8.12 -10.57
CA ALA A 177 -8.04 -7.53 -10.96
C ALA A 177 -9.03 -8.61 -11.39
N VAL A 178 -10.24 -8.53 -10.85
CA VAL A 178 -11.38 -9.34 -11.27
C VAL A 178 -12.35 -8.44 -12.00
N LEU A 179 -12.63 -8.79 -13.25
CA LEU A 179 -13.55 -8.06 -14.10
C LEU A 179 -14.75 -8.96 -14.37
N LEU A 180 -15.93 -8.45 -14.07
CA LEU A 180 -17.19 -9.03 -14.50
C LEU A 180 -17.61 -8.34 -15.80
N HIS A 181 -17.83 -9.12 -16.84
CA HIS A 181 -18.39 -8.68 -18.11
C HIS A 181 -19.86 -9.08 -18.20
N LEU A 182 -20.69 -8.16 -18.67
CA LEU A 182 -22.09 -8.42 -18.98
C LEU A 182 -22.22 -8.64 -20.47
N LYS A 183 -22.39 -9.90 -20.88
CA LYS A 183 -22.59 -10.27 -22.28
C LYS A 183 -24.10 -10.39 -22.55
N GLY A 184 -24.63 -9.56 -23.44
CA GLY A 184 -26.01 -9.66 -23.91
C GLY A 184 -26.21 -8.98 -25.26
N THR A 185 -27.12 -9.54 -26.05
CA THR A 185 -27.63 -8.89 -27.25
C THR A 185 -28.48 -7.69 -26.84
N ALA A 186 -28.17 -6.52 -27.40
CA ALA A 186 -28.88 -5.27 -27.15
C ALA A 186 -30.39 -5.45 -27.42
N GLY A 187 -31.18 -5.71 -26.37
CA GLY A 187 -32.62 -5.91 -26.52
C GLY A 187 -33.36 -6.45 -25.29
N ARG A 188 -32.75 -7.33 -24.48
CA ARG A 188 -33.38 -7.85 -23.25
C ARG A 188 -32.42 -7.91 -22.08
N ARG A 189 -32.69 -7.08 -21.07
CA ARG A 189 -31.91 -6.98 -19.81
C ARG A 189 -31.92 -8.28 -18.97
N ARG A 190 -32.73 -9.28 -19.34
CA ARG A 190 -32.93 -10.53 -18.61
C ARG A 190 -31.99 -11.68 -19.04
N ASP A 191 -31.29 -11.55 -20.17
CA ASP A 191 -30.45 -12.62 -20.74
C ASP A 191 -28.95 -12.28 -20.68
N LEU A 192 -28.51 -11.63 -19.59
CA LEU A 192 -27.09 -11.31 -19.39
C LEU A 192 -26.39 -12.49 -18.72
N THR A 193 -25.49 -13.16 -19.44
CA THR A 193 -24.61 -14.17 -18.84
C THR A 193 -23.38 -13.48 -18.24
N PRO A 194 -23.15 -13.57 -16.92
CA PRO A 194 -21.95 -13.00 -16.31
C PRO A 194 -20.72 -13.81 -16.74
N GLN A 195 -19.71 -13.11 -17.26
CA GLN A 195 -18.41 -13.70 -17.58
C GLN A 195 -17.33 -13.02 -16.73
N PHE A 196 -16.46 -13.81 -16.09
CA PHE A 196 -15.40 -13.28 -15.24
C PHE A 196 -14.04 -13.47 -15.90
N SER A 197 -13.21 -12.44 -15.79
CA SER A 197 -11.83 -12.44 -16.25
C SER A 197 -10.92 -12.03 -15.10
N ILE A 198 -9.81 -12.76 -14.89
CA ILE A 198 -8.83 -12.46 -13.85
C ILE A 198 -7.53 -12.03 -14.51
N TYR A 199 -7.03 -10.87 -14.10
CA TYR A 199 -5.78 -10.30 -14.58
C TYR A 199 -4.81 -10.11 -13.43
N LEU A 200 -3.53 -10.35 -13.71
CA LEU A 200 -2.44 -9.95 -12.84
C LEU A 200 -1.95 -8.58 -13.29
N LEU A 201 -1.82 -7.68 -12.33
CA LEU A 201 -1.22 -6.38 -12.51
C LEU A 201 0.19 -6.45 -11.97
N HIS A 202 1.15 -6.26 -12.87
CA HIS A 202 2.53 -6.07 -12.52
C HIS A 202 2.76 -4.57 -12.32
N VAL A 203 3.22 -4.22 -11.13
CA VAL A 203 3.53 -2.85 -10.75
C VAL A 203 5.04 -2.69 -10.80
N GLY A 204 5.55 -2.10 -11.89
CA GLY A 204 6.98 -1.84 -12.05
C GLY A 204 7.41 -0.56 -11.33
N GLU A 205 8.60 -0.55 -10.74
CA GLU A 205 9.14 0.64 -10.06
C GLU A 205 9.35 1.83 -11.01
N GLN A 206 9.71 1.56 -12.27
CA GLN A 206 10.03 2.59 -13.28
C GLN A 206 9.12 2.58 -14.51
N SER A 207 8.37 1.50 -14.75
CA SER A 207 7.73 1.23 -16.05
C SER A 207 6.20 1.40 -16.06
N GLY A 208 5.61 1.85 -14.95
CA GLY A 208 4.16 1.96 -14.80
C GLY A 208 3.50 0.62 -14.44
N VAL A 209 2.18 0.56 -14.64
CA VAL A 209 1.36 -0.63 -14.35
C VAL A 209 1.03 -1.33 -15.67
N THR A 210 1.40 -2.61 -15.78
CA THR A 210 1.01 -3.47 -16.91
C THR A 210 0.00 -4.51 -16.45
N LEU A 211 -0.86 -4.94 -17.37
CA LEU A 211 -1.97 -5.84 -17.10
C LEU A 211 -1.81 -7.09 -17.96
N ASP A 212 -1.46 -8.19 -17.31
CA ASP A 212 -1.26 -9.48 -17.94
C ASP A 212 -2.46 -10.39 -17.64
N LEU A 213 -3.04 -10.95 -18.70
CA LEU A 213 -4.17 -11.88 -18.57
C LEU A 213 -3.65 -13.21 -18.06
N LEU A 214 -4.00 -13.57 -16.82
CA LEU A 214 -3.67 -14.89 -16.26
C LEU A 214 -4.62 -15.96 -16.80
N HIS A 215 -5.92 -15.72 -16.69
CA HIS A 215 -6.94 -16.68 -17.06
C HIS A 215 -8.25 -15.98 -17.44
N GLN A 216 -8.80 -16.37 -18.60
CA GLN A 216 -10.16 -16.04 -18.98
C GLN A 216 -11.06 -17.21 -18.59
N PHE A 217 -11.89 -17.06 -17.56
CA PHE A 217 -12.89 -18.07 -17.25
C PHE A 217 -14.06 -17.93 -18.24
N VAL A 218 -14.42 -19.03 -18.88
CA VAL A 218 -15.61 -19.12 -19.73
C VAL A 218 -16.75 -19.64 -18.86
N SER A 219 -17.67 -18.73 -18.51
CA SER A 219 -19.00 -18.97 -17.92
C SER A 219 -19.04 -19.70 -16.56
N LEU A 220 -19.51 -19.00 -15.53
CA LEU A 220 -19.66 -19.52 -14.16
C LEU A 220 -20.88 -20.45 -13.97
N THR A 221 -21.41 -21.03 -15.05
CA THR A 221 -22.46 -22.05 -14.99
C THR A 221 -21.98 -23.40 -14.45
N MET A 222 -20.68 -23.56 -14.16
CA MET A 222 -20.06 -24.84 -13.73
C MET A 222 -19.43 -24.81 -12.31
N LEU A 223 -19.34 -23.64 -11.65
CA LEU A 223 -18.58 -23.50 -10.39
C LEU A 223 -19.44 -23.45 -9.12
N THR A 224 -20.77 -23.38 -9.24
CA THR A 224 -21.68 -23.46 -8.09
C THR A 224 -21.77 -24.86 -7.49
N ASP A 225 -21.32 -25.90 -8.20
CA ASP A 225 -21.40 -27.29 -7.70
C ASP A 225 -20.17 -27.74 -6.90
N SER A 226 -19.11 -26.92 -6.78
CA SER A 226 -17.82 -27.39 -6.21
C SER A 226 -17.17 -26.49 -5.16
N ILE A 227 -17.81 -25.43 -4.67
CA ILE A 227 -17.30 -24.63 -3.53
C ILE A 227 -18.31 -24.65 -2.39
N ASN A 228 -18.43 -25.80 -1.73
CA ASN A 228 -18.90 -25.89 -0.35
C ASN A 228 -17.73 -25.48 0.56
N LEU A 229 -17.59 -24.18 0.81
CA LEU A 229 -16.83 -23.73 1.98
C LEU A 229 -17.72 -23.96 3.19
N GLY A 230 -17.42 -25.04 3.93
CA GLY A 230 -18.02 -25.31 5.23
C GLY A 230 -17.75 -24.16 6.21
N PRO A 231 -18.61 -23.99 7.23
CA PRO A 231 -18.44 -22.93 8.21
C PRO A 231 -17.17 -23.16 9.03
N VAL A 232 -16.37 -22.10 9.17
CA VAL A 232 -15.33 -21.96 10.21
C VAL A 232 -15.87 -21.03 11.28
#